data_AF-A0A6G3DG98-F1
#
_entry.id   AF-A0A6G3DG98-F1
#
_cell.length_a   1.000
_cell.length_b   1.000
_cell.length_c   1.000
_cell.angle_alpha   90.00
_cell.angle_beta   90.00
_cell.angle_gamma   90.00
#
_symmetry.space_group_name_H-M   'P 1'
#
loop_
_entity.id
_entity.type
_entity.pdbx_description
1 polymer ?
#
loop_
_entity_poly.entity_id
_entity_poly.type
_entity_poly.pdbx_seq_one_letter_code
_entity_poly.pdbx_strand_id
1 'polypeptide(L)'
;YAFQHERYWLEETAGAGDVTAAGLQGARHPLLGAAMELAGSDRTVFSGRLSVASHGWLADHTVGGVMLVPGAALVELALRTGDEVGCGRLEELTLQAPLVLPETGA
;
A
#
# COMPACT_ATOMS: atom_id res chain seq x y z
N TYR A 1 4.95 11.19 -40.90
CA TYR A 1 4.49 11.70 -39.60
C TYR A 1 5.67 11.61 -38.64
N ALA A 2 6.13 12.73 -38.05
CA ALA A 2 7.28 12.74 -37.14
C ALA A 2 6.85 13.30 -35.77
N PHE A 3 6.37 12.43 -34.88
CA PHE A 3 6.28 12.79 -33.47
C PHE A 3 7.70 12.75 -32.89
N GLN A 4 8.12 13.81 -32.19
CA GLN A 4 9.25 13.68 -31.28
C GLN A 4 8.74 12.98 -30.01
N HIS A 5 9.25 11.78 -29.74
CA HIS A 5 8.86 10.97 -28.59
C HIS A 5 9.61 11.42 -27.33
N GLU A 6 9.30 12.62 -26.84
CA GLU A 6 9.76 13.05 -25.52
C GLU A 6 8.73 12.70 -24.44
N ARG A 7 9.23 12.20 -23.32
CA ARG A 7 8.42 11.92 -22.13
C ARG A 7 8.28 13.21 -21.32
N TYR A 8 7.10 13.80 -21.35
CA TYR A 8 6.72 14.95 -20.50
C TYR A 8 5.96 14.52 -19.24
N TRP A 9 6.17 13.29 -18.77
CA TRP A 9 5.58 12.81 -17.51
C TRP A 9 6.41 13.29 -16.33
N LEU A 10 5.72 13.68 -15.25
CA LEU A 10 6.35 13.92 -13.95
C LEU A 10 7.11 12.66 -13.52
N GLU A 11 8.38 12.83 -13.17
CA GLU A 11 9.19 11.75 -12.61
C GLU A 11 8.75 11.48 -11.17
N GLU A 12 8.73 10.20 -10.82
CA GLU A 12 8.29 9.75 -9.51
C GLU A 12 9.35 10.11 -8.46
N THR A 13 8.99 10.98 -7.51
CA THR A 13 9.86 11.30 -6.38
C THR A 13 9.78 10.19 -5.34
N ALA A 14 10.94 9.73 -4.83
CA ALA A 14 10.99 8.67 -3.84
C ALA A 14 10.39 9.13 -2.50
N GLY A 15 9.23 8.57 -2.12
CA GLY A 15 8.59 8.79 -0.82
C GLY A 15 7.06 8.71 -0.88
N ALA A 16 6.42 8.58 0.29
CA ALA A 16 4.99 8.86 0.40
C ALA A 16 4.80 10.37 0.17
N GLY A 17 4.27 10.76 -0.99
CA GLY A 17 3.96 12.16 -1.27
C GLY A 17 3.02 12.75 -0.22
N ASP A 18 3.06 14.08 -0.03
CA ASP A 18 2.12 14.75 0.86
C ASP A 18 0.68 14.64 0.30
N VAL A 19 -0.06 13.68 0.83
CA VAL A 19 -1.43 13.37 0.38
C VAL A 19 -2.44 14.45 0.81
N THR A 20 -2.04 15.38 1.68
CA THR A 20 -2.94 16.47 2.13
C THR A 20 -3.28 17.44 1.00
N ALA A 21 -2.37 17.62 0.02
CA ALA A 21 -2.65 18.40 -1.19
C ALA A 21 -3.77 17.79 -2.05
N ALA A 22 -4.02 16.49 -1.92
CA ALA A 22 -5.14 15.79 -2.54
C ALA A 22 -6.39 15.71 -1.64
N GLY A 23 -6.40 16.41 -0.50
CA GLY A 23 -7.49 16.37 0.47
C GLY A 23 -7.56 15.09 1.31
N LEU A 24 -6.51 14.27 1.30
CA LEU A 24 -6.45 13.01 2.03
C LEU A 24 -5.69 13.17 3.35
N GLN A 25 -6.01 12.31 4.32
CA GLN A 25 -5.25 12.24 5.57
C GLN A 25 -4.07 11.29 5.41
N GLY A 26 -2.88 11.67 5.89
CA GLY A 26 -1.72 10.78 5.88
C GLY A 26 -1.84 9.68 6.93
N ALA A 27 -1.68 8.42 6.53
CA ALA A 27 -1.83 7.26 7.44
C ALA A 27 -0.63 7.04 8.39
N ARG A 28 0.49 7.79 8.18
CA ARG A 28 1.72 7.74 8.99
C ARG A 28 2.21 6.30 9.26
N HIS A 29 2.19 5.46 8.24
CA HIS A 29 2.62 4.07 8.32
C HIS A 29 3.50 3.72 7.11
N PRO A 30 4.59 2.93 7.25
CA PRO A 30 5.51 2.67 6.13
C PRO A 30 4.87 2.02 4.89
N LEU A 31 3.77 1.29 5.07
CA LEU A 31 3.02 0.62 4.00
C LEU A 31 1.69 1.31 3.66
N LEU A 32 1.23 2.30 4.44
CA LEU A 32 -0.01 3.04 4.16
C LEU A 32 0.30 4.53 3.98
N GLY A 33 -0.07 5.05 2.82
CA GLY A 33 0.13 6.45 2.46
C GLY A 33 -1.04 7.35 2.83
N ALA A 34 -2.27 6.87 2.69
CA ALA A 34 -3.46 7.69 2.90
C ALA A 34 -4.59 6.96 3.63
N ALA A 35 -5.44 7.75 4.28
CA ALA A 35 -6.72 7.39 4.86
C ALA A 35 -7.80 8.34 4.35
N MET A 36 -9.00 7.83 4.11
CA MET A 36 -10.15 8.58 3.61
C MET A 36 -11.45 8.02 4.15
N GLU A 37 -12.24 8.86 4.81
CA GLU A 37 -13.63 8.54 5.14
C GLU A 37 -14.49 8.61 3.87
N LEU A 38 -15.28 7.59 3.61
CA LEU A 38 -16.13 7.52 2.43
C LEU A 38 -17.46 8.22 2.70
N ALA A 39 -17.70 9.30 1.95
CA ALA A 39 -18.90 10.13 2.09
C ALA A 39 -20.19 9.31 2.05
N GLY A 40 -21.08 9.57 3.02
CA GLY A 40 -22.35 8.88 3.16
C GLY A 40 -22.26 7.47 3.75
N SER A 41 -21.14 7.11 4.38
CA SER A 41 -20.96 5.83 5.07
C SER A 41 -20.02 5.93 6.26
N ASP A 42 -20.11 4.98 7.18
CA ASP A 42 -19.17 4.83 8.31
C ASP A 42 -17.94 4.00 7.91
N ARG A 43 -17.44 4.20 6.68
CA ARG A 43 -16.31 3.43 6.14
C ARG A 43 -15.10 4.32 5.96
N THR A 44 -13.95 3.81 6.39
CA THR A 44 -12.64 4.42 6.11
C THR A 44 -11.86 3.52 5.18
N VAL A 45 -11.30 4.13 4.13
CA VAL A 45 -10.43 3.47 3.15
C VAL A 45 -9.01 3.89 3.40
N PHE A 46 -8.12 2.91 3.51
CA PHE A 46 -6.68 3.14 3.57
C PHE A 46 -6.05 2.70 2.25
N SER A 47 -5.06 3.45 1.79
CA SER A 47 -4.32 3.12 0.58
C SER A 47 -2.83 3.24 0.79
N GLY A 48 -2.09 2.45 0.03
CA GLY A 48 -0.64 2.36 0.09
C GLY A 48 -0.09 1.66 -1.15
N ARG A 49 1.23 1.59 -1.24
CA ARG A 49 1.93 0.98 -2.36
C ARG A 49 2.89 -0.08 -1.83
N LEU A 50 2.76 -1.31 -2.30
CA LEU A 50 3.66 -2.42 -1.97
C LEU A 50 4.55 -2.69 -3.18
N SER A 51 5.84 -2.45 -3.04
CA SER A 51 6.80 -2.65 -4.12
C SER A 51 8.16 -2.94 -3.54
N VAL A 52 8.88 -3.90 -4.12
CA VAL A 52 10.28 -4.18 -3.75
C VAL A 52 11.18 -2.95 -3.93
N ALA A 53 10.86 -2.06 -4.88
CA ALA A 53 11.59 -0.82 -5.10
C ALA A 53 11.47 0.15 -3.90
N SER A 54 10.32 0.16 -3.21
CA SER A 54 10.08 1.00 -2.03
C SER A 54 10.38 0.27 -0.72
N HIS A 55 10.24 -1.06 -0.70
CA HIS A 55 10.33 -1.91 0.48
C HIS A 55 11.14 -3.18 0.14
N GLY A 56 12.47 -3.04 0.07
CA GLY A 56 13.36 -4.12 -0.40
C GLY A 56 13.22 -5.45 0.36
N TRP A 57 12.86 -5.39 1.65
CA TRP A 57 12.62 -6.57 2.50
C TRP A 57 11.48 -7.48 1.99
N LEU A 58 10.57 -6.96 1.14
CA LEU A 58 9.51 -7.78 0.54
C LEU A 58 10.07 -8.89 -0.36
N ALA A 59 11.25 -8.69 -0.97
CA ALA A 59 11.89 -9.72 -1.80
C ALA A 59 12.38 -10.92 -0.98
N ASP A 60 12.61 -10.73 0.32
CA ASP A 60 13.10 -11.78 1.21
C ASP A 60 12.00 -12.80 1.56
N HIS A 61 10.73 -12.52 1.24
CA HIS A 61 9.61 -13.44 1.44
C HIS A 61 9.20 -14.14 0.15
N THR A 62 9.97 -15.17 -0.20
CA THR A 62 9.73 -16.00 -1.38
C THR A 62 9.31 -17.41 -0.98
N VAL A 63 8.17 -17.88 -1.51
CA VAL A 63 7.65 -19.23 -1.26
C VAL A 63 7.54 -19.97 -2.59
N GLY A 64 8.25 -21.08 -2.73
CA GLY A 64 8.25 -21.85 -3.99
C GLY A 64 8.75 -21.06 -5.21
N GLY A 65 9.64 -20.08 -4.99
CA GLY A 65 10.15 -19.21 -6.06
C GLY A 65 9.25 -18.04 -6.43
N VAL A 66 8.13 -17.83 -5.73
CA VAL A 66 7.20 -16.72 -5.95
C VAL A 66 7.34 -15.71 -4.81
N MET A 67 7.57 -14.43 -5.13
CA MET A 67 7.55 -13.35 -4.15
C MET A 67 6.12 -13.06 -3.70
N LEU A 68 5.88 -13.19 -2.40
CA LEU A 68 4.57 -12.98 -1.80
C LEU A 68 4.65 -11.90 -0.73
N VAL A 69 3.58 -11.13 -0.56
CA VAL A 69 3.45 -10.29 0.64
C VAL A 69 3.29 -11.23 1.85
N PRO A 70 4.12 -11.09 2.90
CA PRO A 70 3.98 -11.96 4.07
C PRO A 70 2.63 -11.77 4.76
N GLY A 71 2.06 -12.87 5.26
CA GLY A 71 0.84 -12.81 6.06
C GLY A 71 0.97 -11.86 7.27
N ALA A 72 2.15 -11.79 7.89
CA ALA A 72 2.42 -10.86 8.99
C ALA A 72 2.30 -9.38 8.58
N ALA A 73 2.65 -9.03 7.33
CA ALA A 73 2.46 -7.67 6.83
C ALA A 73 0.96 -7.35 6.68
N LEU A 74 0.14 -8.31 6.24
CA LEU A 74 -1.32 -8.13 6.17
C LEU A 74 -1.95 -7.99 7.57
N VAL A 75 -1.44 -8.74 8.57
CA VAL A 75 -1.83 -8.58 9.97
C VAL A 75 -1.49 -7.18 10.50
N GLU A 76 -0.28 -6.70 10.25
CA GLU A 76 0.14 -5.34 10.62
C GLU A 76 -0.78 -4.28 10.00
N LEU A 77 -1.09 -4.40 8.70
CA LEU A 77 -2.03 -3.50 8.04
C LEU A 77 -3.41 -3.53 8.71
N ALA A 78 -3.94 -4.72 9.01
CA ALA A 78 -5.23 -4.85 9.67
C ALA A 78 -5.23 -4.19 11.06
N LEU A 79 -4.20 -4.44 11.88
CA LEU A 79 -4.06 -3.84 13.21
C LEU A 79 -3.95 -2.32 13.13
N ARG A 80 -3.06 -1.78 12.27
CA ARG A 80 -2.88 -0.33 12.11
C ARG A 80 -4.16 0.37 11.67
N THR A 81 -4.89 -0.21 10.72
CA THR A 81 -6.19 0.34 10.29
C THR A 81 -7.26 0.20 11.36
N GLY A 82 -7.24 -0.90 12.13
CA GLY A 82 -8.10 -1.12 13.28
C GLY A 82 -7.91 -0.05 14.35
N ASP A 83 -6.66 0.23 14.73
CA ASP A 83 -6.32 1.28 15.70
C ASP A 83 -6.88 2.64 15.29
N GLU A 84 -6.80 2.99 13.99
CA GLU A 84 -7.31 4.27 13.48
C GLU A 84 -8.83 4.39 13.61
N VAL A 85 -9.57 3.28 13.50
CA VAL A 85 -11.04 3.26 13.57
C VAL A 85 -11.56 2.79 14.94
N GLY A 86 -10.69 2.66 15.95
CA GLY A 86 -11.07 2.23 17.31
C GLY A 86 -11.28 0.72 17.48
N CYS A 87 -10.88 -0.09 16.50
CA CYS A 87 -10.98 -1.55 16.46
C CYS A 87 -9.58 -2.23 16.49
N GLY A 88 -8.74 -1.87 17.46
CA GLY A 88 -7.33 -2.31 17.52
C GLY A 88 -7.08 -3.80 17.80
N ARG A 89 -8.12 -4.59 18.07
CA ARG A 89 -8.00 -6.05 18.29
C ARG A 89 -8.44 -6.82 17.05
N LEU A 90 -7.51 -7.57 16.48
CA LEU A 90 -7.79 -8.55 15.43
C LEU A 90 -8.18 -9.89 16.06
N GLU A 91 -9.46 -10.26 15.97
CA GLU A 91 -9.92 -11.56 16.49
C GLU A 91 -9.59 -12.72 15.54
N GLU A 92 -9.81 -12.51 14.25
CA GLU A 92 -9.61 -13.50 13.20
C GLU A 92 -9.20 -12.80 11.90
N LEU A 93 -8.27 -13.42 11.16
CA LEU A 93 -7.91 -13.03 9.81
C LEU A 93 -7.80 -14.28 8.94
N THR A 94 -8.65 -14.34 7.91
CA THR A 94 -8.58 -15.39 6.90
C THR A 94 -8.01 -14.83 5.61
N LEU A 95 -6.88 -15.37 5.17
CA LEU A 95 -6.27 -15.04 3.88
C LEU A 95 -6.86 -15.93 2.78
N GLN A 96 -7.62 -15.34 1.86
CA GLN A 96 -8.31 -16.09 0.80
C GLN A 96 -7.39 -16.53 -0.33
N ALA A 97 -6.43 -15.67 -0.70
CA ALA A 97 -5.45 -15.92 -1.74
C ALA A 97 -4.13 -15.22 -1.38
N PRO A 98 -2.99 -15.76 -1.82
CA PRO A 98 -1.71 -15.08 -1.66
C PRO A 98 -1.66 -13.81 -2.53
N LEU A 99 -1.05 -12.75 -1.99
CA LEU A 99 -0.78 -11.52 -2.75
C LEU A 99 0.62 -11.61 -3.35
N VAL A 100 0.68 -11.86 -4.67
CA VAL A 100 1.94 -11.98 -5.43
C VAL A 100 2.48 -10.60 -5.75
N LEU A 101 3.78 -10.40 -5.55
CA LEU A 101 4.46 -9.16 -5.96
C LEU A 101 5.11 -9.33 -7.34
N PRO A 102 4.92 -8.37 -8.26
CA PRO A 102 5.64 -8.37 -9.52
C PRO A 102 7.13 -8.03 -9.29
N GLU A 103 7.99 -8.50 -10.18
CA GLU A 103 9.43 -8.18 -10.15
C GLU A 103 9.71 -6.69 -10.37
N THR A 104 8.84 -6.02 -11.14
CA THR A 104 8.93 -4.59 -11.41
C THR A 104 7.56 -3.93 -11.31
N GLY A 105 7.55 -2.67 -10.90
CA GLY A 105 6.33 -1.89 -10.69
C GLY A 105 5.72 -2.05 -9.30
N ALA A 106 4.46 -1.61 -9.21
CA ALA A 106 3.55 -1.74 -8.09
C ALA A 106 2.11 -1.77 -8.64
#